data_AF-A0A9J9H9P8-F1
#
_entry.id   AF-A0A9J9H9P8-F1
#
_cell.length_a   1.000
_cell.length_b   1.000
_cell.length_c   1.000
_cell.angle_alpha   90.00
_cell.angle_beta   90.00
_cell.angle_gamma   90.00
#
_symmetry.space_group_name_H-M   'P 1'
#
loop_
_entity.id
_entity.type
_entity.pdbx_description
1 polymer ?
#
loop_
_entity_poly.entity_id
_entity_poly.type
_entity_poly.pdbx_seq_one_letter_code
_entity_poly.pdbx_strand_id
1 'polypeptide(L)'
;MPTHKWSQQATEHSDALTLDRGVFAQSDPAEIARSLKRSAEHSRRRKATPFRSAMSMLTFYINRAGKDLPEKQKKILEAAKDELRKAFGKET
;
A
#
# COMPACT_ATOMS: atom_id res chain seq x y z
N MET A 1 2.16 -21.77 4.77
CA MET A 1 1.72 -20.47 5.32
C MET A 1 2.73 -19.41 4.90
N PRO A 2 2.44 -18.48 3.96
CA PRO A 2 3.42 -17.46 3.61
C PRO A 2 3.61 -16.53 4.80
N THR A 3 4.85 -16.41 5.24
CA THR A 3 5.25 -15.82 6.51
C THR A 3 5.12 -14.30 6.51
N HIS A 4 4.35 -13.78 7.47
CA HIS A 4 4.24 -12.39 7.90
C HIS A 4 5.60 -11.79 8.34
N LYS A 5 6.53 -11.54 7.41
CA LYS A 5 7.82 -10.89 7.71
C LYS A 5 8.05 -9.58 6.97
N TRP A 6 7.02 -8.98 6.38
CA TRP A 6 7.22 -7.80 5.53
C TRP A 6 6.91 -6.45 6.19
N SER A 7 6.29 -6.43 7.38
CA SER A 7 6.05 -5.16 8.09
C SER A 7 7.28 -4.59 8.81
N GLN A 8 8.37 -5.35 8.97
CA GLN A 8 9.50 -4.92 9.80
C GLN A 8 10.64 -4.25 8.99
N GLN A 9 10.93 -4.73 7.78
CA GLN A 9 12.12 -4.29 7.02
C GLN A 9 11.81 -3.28 5.88
N ALA A 10 10.57 -3.22 5.39
CA ALA A 10 10.14 -2.20 4.42
C ALA A 10 10.19 -0.77 4.99
N THR A 11 10.15 -0.66 6.32
CA THR A 11 10.10 0.56 7.13
C THR A 11 11.44 1.30 7.18
N GLU A 12 12.57 0.63 6.92
CA GLU A 12 13.90 1.22 7.13
C GLU A 12 14.38 2.12 5.98
N HIS A 13 13.86 1.94 4.76
CA HIS A 13 14.43 2.63 3.59
C HIS A 13 13.48 3.55 2.81
N SER A 14 12.16 3.51 3.02
CA SER A 14 11.23 4.31 2.21
C SER A 14 9.94 4.63 2.97
N ASP A 15 9.75 5.91 3.34
CA ASP A 15 8.49 6.48 3.84
C ASP A 15 7.68 5.56 4.76
N ALA A 16 8.26 5.18 5.90
CA ALA A 16 7.63 4.33 6.91
C ALA A 16 6.21 4.80 7.27
N LEU A 17 5.21 4.18 6.63
CA LEU A 17 3.82 4.31 7.02
C LEU A 17 3.55 3.31 8.15
N THR A 18 2.77 3.72 9.14
CA THR A 18 2.26 2.76 10.13
C THR A 18 1.15 1.99 9.45
N LEU A 19 1.48 0.86 8.83
CA LEU A 19 0.52 0.01 8.13
C LEU A 19 -0.09 -0.99 9.10
N ASP A 20 -1.41 -1.11 9.07
CA ASP A 20 -2.10 -2.21 9.74
C ASP A 20 -1.65 -3.55 9.16
N ARG A 21 -1.56 -4.57 10.03
CA ARG A 21 -1.17 -5.91 9.61
C ARG A 21 -2.23 -6.46 8.64
N GLY A 22 -1.79 -6.82 7.44
CA GLY A 22 -2.65 -7.46 6.44
C GLY A 22 -3.41 -6.52 5.51
N VAL A 23 -3.12 -5.20 5.49
CA VAL A 23 -3.73 -4.27 4.51
C VAL A 23 -3.66 -4.82 3.10
N PHE A 24 -2.49 -5.27 2.65
CA PHE A 24 -2.33 -5.80 1.29
C PHE A 24 -2.87 -7.22 1.06
N ALA A 25 -3.39 -7.88 2.10
CA ALA A 25 -4.04 -9.18 1.99
C ALA A 25 -5.57 -9.06 1.89
N GLN A 26 -6.11 -7.83 1.99
CA GLN A 26 -7.54 -7.59 1.82
C GLN A 26 -7.99 -7.91 0.39
N SER A 27 -9.27 -8.28 0.26
CA SER A 27 -9.88 -8.62 -1.03
C SER A 27 -10.57 -7.44 -1.73
N ASP A 28 -10.77 -6.32 -1.02
CA ASP A 28 -11.42 -5.12 -1.54
C ASP A 28 -10.36 -4.03 -1.83
N PRO A 29 -10.19 -3.58 -3.09
CA PRO A 29 -9.25 -2.52 -3.44
C PRO A 29 -9.55 -1.18 -2.74
N ALA A 30 -10.83 -0.87 -2.46
CA ALA A 30 -11.21 0.38 -1.81
C ALA A 30 -10.77 0.39 -0.33
N GLU A 31 -10.87 -0.75 0.37
CA GLU A 31 -10.40 -0.89 1.75
C GLU A 31 -8.88 -0.75 1.84
N ILE A 32 -8.15 -1.31 0.87
CA ILE A 32 -6.68 -1.15 0.76
C ILE A 32 -6.34 0.33 0.60
N ALA A 33 -7.02 1.02 -0.33
CA ALA A 33 -6.80 2.43 -0.60
C ALA A 33 -7.11 3.31 0.62
N ARG A 34 -8.24 3.07 1.31
CA ARG A 34 -8.61 3.78 2.54
C ARG A 34 -7.60 3.57 3.65
N SER A 35 -7.14 2.34 3.84
CA SER A 35 -6.17 2.00 4.88
C SER A 35 -4.81 2.64 4.61
N LEU A 36 -4.35 2.61 3.35
CA LEU A 36 -3.14 3.30 2.93
C LEU A 36 -3.24 4.82 3.07
N LYS A 37 -4.39 5.41 2.70
CA LYS A 37 -4.65 6.83 2.90
C LYS A 37 -4.54 7.23 4.37
N ARG A 38 -5.26 6.52 5.25
CA ARG A 38 -5.20 6.78 6.71
C ARG A 38 -3.77 6.67 7.25
N SER A 39 -3.06 5.61 6.88
CA SER A 39 -1.68 5.36 7.29
C SER A 39 -0.73 6.46 6.80
N ALA A 40 -0.93 6.88 5.55
CA ALA A 40 -0.19 7.97 4.94
C ALA A 40 -0.48 9.30 5.63
N GLU A 41 -1.74 9.62 5.94
CA GLU A 41 -2.13 10.85 6.62
C GLU A 41 -1.59 10.95 8.05
N HIS A 42 -1.60 9.84 8.79
CA HIS A 42 -1.14 9.78 10.18
C HIS A 42 0.39 9.68 10.32
N SER A 43 1.11 9.25 9.29
CA SER A 43 2.57 9.14 9.39
C SER A 43 3.20 10.53 9.48
N ARG A 44 3.96 10.75 10.57
CA ARG A 44 4.78 11.96 10.78
C ARG A 44 6.20 11.84 10.21
N ARG A 45 6.58 10.65 9.70
CA ARG A 45 7.95 10.30 9.23
C ARG A 45 8.13 10.37 7.71
N ARG A 46 7.07 10.74 6.98
CA ARG A 46 7.03 10.81 5.50
C ARG A 46 7.83 12.00 4.98
N LYS A 47 8.62 11.77 3.93
CA LYS A 47 9.38 12.79 3.20
C LYS A 47 8.58 13.39 2.03
N ALA A 48 7.45 12.78 1.68
CA ALA A 48 6.61 13.14 0.55
C ALA A 48 5.15 13.41 0.96
N THR A 49 4.34 13.83 -0.02
CA THR A 49 2.89 14.03 0.18
C THR A 49 2.21 12.68 0.51
N PRO A 50 1.13 12.68 1.30
CA PRO A 50 0.44 11.44 1.68
C PRO A 50 0.09 10.54 0.49
N PHE A 51 -0.40 11.13 -0.60
CA PHE A 51 -0.69 10.39 -1.84
C PHE A 51 0.55 9.71 -2.42
N ARG A 52 1.68 10.43 -2.56
CA ARG A 52 2.91 9.84 -3.10
C ARG A 52 3.43 8.73 -2.20
N SER A 53 3.43 8.92 -0.88
CA SER A 53 3.88 7.88 0.05
C SER A 53 2.99 6.65 -0.02
N ALA A 54 1.67 6.80 -0.08
CA ALA A 54 0.74 5.68 -0.22
C ALA A 54 0.90 4.94 -1.55
N MET A 55 1.04 5.67 -2.67
CA MET A 55 1.21 5.09 -4.00
C MET A 55 2.55 4.37 -4.16
N SER A 56 3.63 4.97 -3.66
CA SER A 56 4.97 4.36 -3.63
C SER A 56 4.95 3.09 -2.80
N MET A 57 4.29 3.08 -1.64
CA MET A 57 4.20 1.90 -0.79
C MET A 57 3.43 0.74 -1.46
N LEU A 58 2.30 1.04 -2.10
CA LEU A 58 1.52 0.05 -2.85
C LEU A 58 2.32 -0.53 -4.03
N THR A 59 2.99 0.33 -4.79
CA THR A 59 3.83 -0.07 -5.93
C THR A 59 5.03 -0.90 -5.46
N PHE A 60 5.66 -0.50 -4.37
CA PHE A 60 6.76 -1.23 -3.76
C PHE A 60 6.33 -2.64 -3.32
N TYR A 61 5.15 -2.79 -2.71
CA TYR A 61 4.64 -4.11 -2.35
C TYR A 61 4.46 -5.03 -3.55
N ILE A 62 3.80 -4.52 -4.60
CA ILE A 62 3.56 -5.30 -5.84
C ILE A 62 4.90 -5.75 -6.44
N ASN A 63 5.86 -4.82 -6.55
CA ASN A 63 7.18 -5.10 -7.12
C ASN A 63 7.96 -6.11 -6.26
N ARG A 64 7.90 -5.98 -4.93
CA ARG A 64 8.66 -6.82 -3.99
C ARG A 64 8.08 -8.21 -3.86
N ALA A 65 6.75 -8.34 -3.85
CA ALA A 65 6.05 -9.60 -3.80
C ALA A 65 6.21 -10.38 -5.10
N GLY A 66 6.28 -9.69 -6.25
CA GLY A 66 6.71 -10.25 -7.52
C GLY A 66 6.01 -11.56 -7.87
N LYS A 67 6.77 -12.65 -7.96
CA LYS A 67 6.29 -14.00 -8.31
C LYS A 67 5.54 -14.73 -7.18
N ASP A 68 5.71 -14.30 -5.93
CA ASP A 68 5.03 -14.90 -4.77
C ASP A 68 3.64 -14.31 -4.55
N LEU A 69 3.25 -13.32 -5.36
CA LEU A 69 1.94 -12.68 -5.32
C LEU A 69 0.96 -13.43 -6.24
N PRO A 70 -0.14 -14.00 -5.72
CA PRO A 70 -1.17 -14.60 -6.56
C PRO A 70 -1.71 -13.58 -7.57
N GLU A 71 -1.92 -13.98 -8.82
CA GLU A 71 -2.38 -13.07 -9.88
C GLU A 71 -3.69 -12.35 -9.51
N LYS A 72 -4.59 -13.04 -8.81
CA LYS A 72 -5.83 -12.44 -8.29
C LYS A 72 -5.51 -11.28 -7.33
N GLN A 73 -4.57 -11.48 -6.41
CA GLN A 73 -4.18 -10.44 -5.46
C GLN A 73 -3.46 -9.29 -6.17
N LYS A 74 -2.63 -9.60 -7.18
CA LYS A 74 -2.00 -8.58 -8.02
C LYS A 74 -3.04 -7.68 -8.69
N LYS A 75 -4.10 -8.25 -9.28
CA LYS A 75 -5.20 -7.48 -9.88
C LYS A 75 -5.90 -6.58 -8.86
N ILE A 76 -6.16 -7.09 -7.66
CA ILE A 76 -6.76 -6.29 -6.57
C ILE A 76 -5.85 -5.12 -6.17
N LEU A 77 -4.54 -5.35 -6.03
CA LEU A 77 -3.59 -4.32 -5.65
C LEU A 77 -3.37 -3.28 -6.76
N GLU A 78 -3.43 -3.69 -8.03
CA GLU A 78 -3.43 -2.77 -9.16
C GLU A 78 -4.70 -1.90 -9.15
N ALA A 79 -5.89 -2.49 -8.97
CA ALA A 79 -7.14 -1.73 -8.83
C ALA A 79 -7.13 -0.79 -7.61
N ALA A 80 -6.46 -1.19 -6.51
CA ALA A 80 -6.29 -0.33 -5.35
C ALA A 80 -5.50 0.95 -5.67
N LYS A 81 -4.65 0.98 -6.71
CA LYS A 81 -3.98 2.22 -7.15
C LYS A 81 -4.99 3.23 -7.66
N ASP A 82 -6.00 2.78 -8.40
CA ASP A 82 -7.06 3.64 -8.93
C ASP A 82 -7.95 4.14 -7.79
N GLU A 83 -8.37 3.25 -6.89
CA GLU A 83 -9.12 3.64 -5.69
C GLU A 83 -8.33 4.63 -4.81
N LEU A 84 -7.01 4.50 -4.75
CA LEU A 84 -6.15 5.46 -4.06
C LEU A 84 -6.15 6.83 -4.75
N ARG A 85 -6.12 6.90 -6.09
CA ARG A 85 -6.26 8.17 -6.81
C ARG A 85 -7.60 8.84 -6.51
N LYS A 86 -8.69 8.07 -6.56
CA LYS A 86 -10.05 8.56 -6.21
C LYS A 86 -10.11 9.07 -4.77
N ALA A 87 -9.59 8.28 -3.83
CA ALA A 87 -9.59 8.62 -2.40
C ALA A 87 -8.82 9.92 -2.08
N PHE A 88 -7.85 10.30 -2.91
CA PHE A 88 -7.09 11.55 -2.80
C PHE A 88 -7.58 12.67 -3.74
N GLY A 89 -8.67 12.47 -4.48
CA GLY A 89 -9.19 13.46 -5.44
C GLY A 89 -8.22 13.75 -6.58
N LYS A 90 -7.44 12.74 -7.00
CA LYS A 90 -6.43 12.81 -8.07
C LYS A 90 -6.87 12.14 -9.36
N GLU A 91 -8.18 11.92 -9.55
CA GLU A 91 -8.70 11.63 -10.90
C GLU A 91 -8.38 12.84 -11.78
N THR A 92 -7.54 12.61 -12.79
CA THR A 92 -7.21 13.57 -13.84
C THR A 92 -7.66 12.95 -15.15
#